data_AF-A0A8C5F401-F1
#
_entry.id   AF-A0A8C5F401-F1
#
_cell.length_a   1.000
_cell.length_b   1.000
_cell.length_c   1.000
_cell.angle_alpha   90.00
_cell.angle_beta   90.00
_cell.angle_gamma   90.00
#
_symmetry.space_group_name_H-M   'P 1'
#
loop_
_entity.id
_entity.type
_entity.pdbx_description
1 polymer ?
#
loop_
_entity_poly.entity_id
_entity_poly.type
_entity_poly.pdbx_seq_one_letter_code
_entity_poly.pdbx_strand_id
1 'polypeptide(L)'
;ECSLMWRPKDKNKAIKIKLWSMDMLITDLAFSLTFAALCDEVRELCSVARQQPITLKWIDDEGDPCTISSQMELEEAFRIHQRTRRSGLLLHVFPSIPERPGQPCPGEDKSIYRRGARRWRKLYRVNGHLFQAKRFNRKAYCGHCSERIWGLGRQGYKCINCKLLVHKRCHKLIPQTCQKLMEPPTDQQIQEVDPAPDDSDDNKGEGWGLGEGWDMKAVVEGMGGITLSHQQEQALGLAHFDLVRVIGRGSYAKVLLVRLKKSDQVYAMKVVKKELVHDDEDIDWVQTEKHVFEQASTNPFLVGLHSCFQTESRLFLVIEYVNGGDLMFHMQRQRKLPEEHARFYAAEICIALNFLHEKAIIYRDLKLDNVLLDHEGHIKLTDYGMCKVLLSAGRHYIAPEILRGEDYGFSVDWWALGVLMFEMMAGRSPFDIITDNPDMNTEEYLFQVILEKPIRIPRSLSVKAASVLKGFLNKDPKERLGCQVETGFTDIKSHTFFRTIDWEQLEKKQVTPPFKPQITDDYGLENFDTQFTNEPVQLTPDDQDVIKRIDQSEFEGFEYINPLLLSTEESV
;
A
#
# COMPACT_ATOMS: atom_id res chain seq x y z
N GLU A 1 5.81 28.12 34.58
CA GLU A 1 7.02 27.30 34.44
C GLU A 1 6.71 25.86 34.81
N CYS A 2 7.49 24.85 34.39
CA CYS A 2 7.39 23.48 34.90
C CYS A 2 8.56 23.19 35.84
N SER A 3 8.24 22.86 37.10
CA SER A 3 9.23 22.72 38.17
C SER A 3 10.06 21.44 38.08
N LEU A 4 11.37 21.56 38.34
CA LEU A 4 12.26 20.42 38.60
C LEU A 4 11.90 19.78 39.94
N MET A 5 10.91 18.88 39.95
CA MET A 5 10.55 18.09 41.13
C MET A 5 11.62 17.03 41.44
N TRP A 6 12.69 17.45 42.10
CA TRP A 6 13.63 16.53 42.74
C TRP A 6 13.01 15.96 44.01
N ARG A 7 12.36 14.79 43.91
CA ARG A 7 11.88 14.01 45.06
C ARG A 7 12.87 12.90 45.42
N PRO A 8 13.77 13.09 46.40
CA PRO A 8 14.64 12.04 46.90
C PRO A 8 13.88 11.11 47.86
N LYS A 9 12.90 10.36 47.34
CA LYS A 9 12.28 9.28 48.11
C LYS A 9 13.27 8.12 48.27
N ASP A 10 13.47 7.72 49.51
CA ASP A 10 14.13 6.49 49.98
C ASP A 10 15.55 6.20 49.46
N LYS A 11 16.53 6.46 50.34
CA LYS A 11 17.89 5.88 50.23
C LYS A 11 17.93 4.34 50.29
N ASN A 12 16.78 3.67 50.47
CA ASN A 12 16.60 2.22 50.52
C ASN A 12 15.84 1.62 49.32
N LYS A 13 15.33 2.41 48.35
CA LYS A 13 14.79 1.83 47.10
C LYS A 13 15.95 1.50 46.16
N ALA A 14 16.04 0.26 45.70
CA ALA A 14 17.16 -0.27 44.91
C ALA A 14 17.11 0.10 43.40
N ILE A 15 16.64 1.30 43.05
CA ILE A 15 16.49 1.77 41.68
C ILE A 15 16.84 3.26 41.62
N LYS A 16 17.64 3.68 40.64
CA LYS A 16 17.94 5.11 40.40
C LYS A 16 17.24 5.59 39.13
N ILE A 17 16.02 6.10 39.30
CA ILE A 17 15.19 6.67 38.24
C ILE A 17 15.35 8.19 38.23
N LYS A 18 15.42 8.80 37.04
CA LYS A 18 15.24 10.25 36.84
C LYS A 18 14.08 10.51 35.90
N LEU A 19 13.06 11.22 36.39
CA LEU A 19 11.91 11.68 35.61
C LEU A 19 12.23 13.02 34.93
N TRP A 20 11.91 13.15 33.65
CA TRP A 20 12.07 14.34 32.82
C TRP A 20 10.78 14.53 31.99
N SER A 21 9.77 15.17 32.57
CA SER A 21 8.40 15.15 32.02
C SER A 21 7.91 13.70 31.85
N MET A 22 7.47 13.29 30.66
CA MET A 22 7.01 11.92 30.37
C MET A 22 8.15 10.90 30.13
N ASP A 23 9.41 11.33 30.19
CA ASP A 23 10.58 10.46 30.00
C ASP A 23 11.16 10.01 31.35
N MET A 24 11.50 8.72 31.47
CA MET A 24 12.07 8.09 32.65
C MET A 24 13.40 7.42 32.32
N LEU A 25 14.50 7.95 32.85
CA LEU A 25 15.83 7.35 32.73
C LEU A 25 16.09 6.42 33.92
N ILE A 26 16.15 5.11 33.67
CA ILE A 26 16.52 4.09 34.65
C ILE A 26 18.04 3.87 34.57
N THR A 27 18.78 4.44 35.52
CA THR A 27 20.26 4.39 35.51
C THR A 27 20.88 3.17 36.18
N ASP A 28 20.10 2.42 36.96
CA ASP A 28 20.51 1.21 37.66
C ASP A 28 19.27 0.32 37.89
N LEU A 29 19.44 -1.00 37.81
CA LEU A 29 18.35 -1.98 37.87
C LEU A 29 18.73 -3.10 38.84
N ALA A 30 18.05 -3.16 40.00
CA ALA A 30 18.17 -4.31 40.88
C ALA A 30 17.74 -5.59 40.18
N PHE A 31 18.46 -6.69 40.41
CA PHE A 31 18.18 -8.03 39.88
C PHE A 31 16.79 -8.57 40.26
N SER A 32 16.12 -7.95 41.23
CA SER A 32 14.78 -8.26 41.70
C SER A 32 13.65 -7.41 41.08
N LEU A 33 13.94 -6.45 40.18
CA LEU A 33 12.90 -5.59 39.62
C LEU A 33 12.10 -6.31 38.52
N THR A 34 10.83 -6.57 38.80
CA THR A 34 9.88 -7.07 37.79
C THR A 34 9.25 -5.93 37.01
N PHE A 35 8.79 -6.22 35.78
CA PHE A 35 8.03 -5.31 34.93
C PHE A 35 6.75 -4.79 35.63
N ALA A 36 6.11 -5.63 36.45
CA ALA A 36 4.97 -5.21 37.26
C ALA A 36 5.35 -4.18 38.33
N ALA A 37 6.46 -4.40 39.05
CA ALA A 37 6.98 -3.45 40.04
C ALA A 37 7.46 -2.14 39.40
N LEU A 38 8.07 -2.21 38.20
CA LEU A 38 8.40 -1.04 37.40
C LEU A 38 7.13 -0.25 37.02
N CYS A 39 6.06 -0.93 36.56
CA CYS A 39 4.79 -0.28 36.23
C CYS A 39 4.14 0.43 37.42
N ASP A 40 4.20 -0.15 38.63
CA ASP A 40 3.65 0.49 39.83
C ASP A 40 4.51 1.68 40.31
N GLU A 41 5.84 1.64 40.19
CA GLU A 41 6.71 2.79 40.46
C GLU A 41 6.50 3.92 39.43
N VAL A 42 6.30 3.57 38.14
CA VAL A 42 5.92 4.52 37.08
C VAL A 42 4.58 5.21 37.40
N ARG A 43 3.59 4.47 37.90
CA ARG A 43 2.29 5.03 38.32
C ARG A 43 2.44 6.00 39.50
N GLU A 44 3.22 5.65 40.53
CA GLU A 44 3.47 6.55 41.66
C GLU A 44 4.18 7.85 41.20
N LEU A 45 5.21 7.73 40.36
CA LEU A 45 6.00 8.87 39.89
C LEU A 45 5.24 9.79 38.93
N CYS A 46 4.46 9.21 38.01
CA CYS A 46 3.67 9.98 37.03
C CYS A 46 2.29 10.40 37.55
N SER A 47 1.92 10.03 38.79
CA SER A 47 0.59 10.27 39.39
C SER A 47 -0.57 9.68 38.57
N VAL A 48 -0.35 8.55 37.90
CA VAL A 48 -1.32 7.87 37.04
C VAL A 48 -2.22 6.95 37.89
N ALA A 49 -3.53 6.98 37.63
CA ALA A 49 -4.50 6.18 38.40
C ALA A 49 -4.22 4.66 38.25
N ARG A 50 -4.41 3.88 39.31
CA ARG A 50 -3.97 2.46 39.35
C ARG A 50 -4.66 1.55 38.31
N GLN A 51 -5.85 1.94 37.83
CA GLN A 51 -6.59 1.24 36.77
C GLN A 51 -6.35 1.82 35.36
N GLN A 52 -5.67 2.96 35.25
CA GLN A 52 -5.37 3.55 33.95
C GLN A 52 -4.25 2.76 33.26
N PRO A 53 -4.41 2.39 31.97
CA PRO A 53 -3.37 1.70 31.23
C PRO A 53 -2.15 2.61 31.04
N ILE A 54 -0.96 2.00 31.01
CA ILE A 54 0.29 2.69 30.67
C ILE A 54 1.03 1.88 29.61
N THR A 55 1.76 2.59 28.74
CA THR A 55 2.68 1.99 27.77
C THR A 55 4.08 2.53 28.00
N LEU A 56 5.06 1.64 28.07
CA LEU A 56 6.48 1.97 28.17
C LEU A 56 7.12 1.73 26.80
N LYS A 57 7.80 2.72 26.23
CA LYS A 57 8.57 2.56 24.97
C LYS A 57 10.04 2.95 25.15
N TRP A 58 10.93 2.20 24.53
CA TRP A 58 12.38 2.44 24.52
C TRP A 58 12.86 2.59 23.06
N ILE A 59 13.79 3.50 22.80
CA ILE A 59 14.40 3.69 21.47
C ILE A 59 15.60 2.75 21.29
N ASP A 60 15.54 1.86 20.30
CA ASP A 60 16.59 0.86 20.05
C ASP A 60 17.88 1.43 19.40
N ASP A 61 18.90 0.59 19.15
CA ASP A 61 20.17 1.00 18.54
C ASP A 61 20.06 1.36 17.05
N GLU A 62 18.88 1.15 16.46
CA GLU A 62 18.46 1.61 15.15
C GLU A 62 17.49 2.80 15.23
N GLY A 63 17.20 3.35 16.41
CA GLY A 63 16.35 4.53 16.57
C GLY A 63 14.84 4.27 16.45
N ASP A 64 14.41 3.01 16.44
CA ASP A 64 12.99 2.64 16.33
C ASP A 64 12.37 2.53 17.74
N PRO A 65 11.11 2.99 17.95
CA PRO A 65 10.43 2.88 19.25
C PRO A 65 9.88 1.47 19.49
N CYS A 66 10.47 0.77 20.47
CA CYS A 66 10.13 -0.58 20.89
C CYS A 66 9.28 -0.55 22.16
N THR A 67 8.10 -1.19 22.13
CA THR A 67 7.13 -1.19 23.24
C THR A 67 7.40 -2.32 24.22
N ILE A 68 7.67 -2.02 25.49
CA ILE A 68 7.90 -3.02 26.53
C ILE A 68 6.57 -3.38 27.18
N SER A 69 6.11 -4.62 26.98
CA SER A 69 4.83 -5.14 27.51
C SER A 69 4.98 -6.32 28.48
N SER A 70 6.20 -6.85 28.62
CA SER A 70 6.50 -8.05 29.42
C SER A 70 7.87 -8.00 30.08
N GLN A 71 8.08 -8.86 31.09
CA GLN A 71 9.38 -9.05 31.76
C GLN A 71 10.51 -9.37 30.77
N MET A 72 10.25 -10.27 29.83
CA MET A 72 11.20 -10.75 28.84
C MET A 72 11.61 -9.66 27.85
N GLU A 73 10.70 -8.75 27.50
CA GLU A 73 11.00 -7.56 26.68
C GLU A 73 11.77 -6.49 27.46
N LEU A 74 11.51 -6.36 28.77
CA LEU A 74 12.26 -5.44 29.64
C LEU A 74 13.73 -5.89 29.76
N GLU A 75 13.94 -7.19 29.98
CA GLU A 75 15.27 -7.80 30.05
C GLU A 75 16.01 -7.68 28.70
N GLU A 76 15.34 -7.96 27.58
CA GLU A 76 15.93 -7.80 26.23
C GLU A 76 16.27 -6.33 25.91
N ALA A 77 15.43 -5.38 26.32
CA ALA A 77 15.71 -3.94 26.19
C ALA A 77 16.98 -3.53 26.96
N PHE A 78 17.11 -3.94 28.23
CA PHE A 78 18.34 -3.71 29.00
C PHE A 78 19.55 -4.40 28.40
N ARG A 79 19.42 -5.66 27.94
CA ARG A 79 20.50 -6.44 27.32
C ARG A 79 21.01 -5.82 26.01
N ILE A 80 20.12 -5.21 25.21
CA ILE A 80 20.51 -4.46 24.01
C ILE A 80 21.14 -3.12 24.38
N HIS A 81 20.58 -2.40 25.36
CA HIS A 81 21.06 -1.08 25.76
C HIS A 81 22.45 -1.11 26.40
N GLN A 82 22.70 -2.04 27.35
CA GLN A 82 24.01 -2.22 27.99
C GLN A 82 25.13 -2.49 26.98
N ARG A 83 24.81 -3.11 25.84
CA ARG A 83 25.78 -3.41 24.76
C ARG A 83 26.13 -2.19 23.90
N THR A 84 25.50 -1.04 24.11
CA THR A 84 25.67 0.16 23.25
C THR A 84 25.86 1.48 23.99
N ARG A 85 25.39 1.64 25.23
CA ARG A 85 25.57 2.87 26.02
C ARG A 85 25.84 2.59 27.51
N ARG A 86 26.58 3.49 28.16
CA ARG A 86 27.07 3.35 29.55
C ARG A 86 26.18 3.98 30.64
N SER A 87 25.00 4.50 30.32
CA SER A 87 24.30 5.48 31.19
C SER A 87 22.78 5.37 31.24
N GLY A 88 22.25 4.16 31.42
CA GLY A 88 20.85 3.91 31.77
C GLY A 88 19.86 3.85 30.59
N LEU A 89 18.84 2.99 30.75
CA LEU A 89 17.76 2.82 29.78
C LEU A 89 16.79 4.00 29.89
N LEU A 90 16.58 4.72 28.78
CA LEU A 90 15.54 5.74 28.68
C LEU A 90 14.23 5.10 28.21
N LEU A 91 13.18 5.26 29.01
CA LEU A 91 11.81 4.90 28.69
C LEU A 91 10.96 6.15 28.48
N HIS A 92 10.17 6.17 27.43
CA HIS A 92 9.08 7.12 27.22
C HIS A 92 7.80 6.49 27.80
N VAL A 93 7.07 7.23 28.62
CA VAL A 93 5.86 6.76 29.30
C VAL A 93 4.63 7.42 28.68
N PHE A 94 3.67 6.60 28.28
CA PHE A 94 2.37 7.07 27.81
C PHE A 94 1.28 6.60 28.77
N PRO A 95 0.40 7.48 29.29
CA PRO A 95 -0.67 7.14 30.24
C PRO A 95 -1.90 6.60 29.50
N SER A 96 -1.65 5.75 28.52
CA SER A 96 -2.56 5.25 27.49
C SER A 96 -1.98 3.95 26.89
N ILE A 97 -2.79 3.24 26.10
CA ILE A 97 -2.33 2.16 25.21
C ILE A 97 -2.64 2.51 23.75
N PRO A 98 -1.87 2.01 22.77
CA PRO A 98 -2.27 2.07 21.37
C PRO A 98 -3.61 1.38 21.17
N GLU A 99 -4.49 1.96 20.35
CA GLU A 99 -5.82 1.39 20.06
C GLU A 99 -5.73 0.05 19.32
N ARG A 100 -4.66 -0.15 18.54
CA ARG A 100 -4.36 -1.40 17.83
C ARG A 100 -2.86 -1.74 17.90
N PRO A 101 -2.48 -3.03 17.87
CA PRO A 101 -1.07 -3.44 17.84
C PRO A 101 -0.30 -2.79 16.68
N GLY A 102 0.84 -2.17 16.99
CA GLY A 102 1.69 -1.50 16.01
C GLY A 102 1.44 0.01 15.83
N GLN A 103 0.37 0.56 16.41
CA GLN A 103 0.11 2.01 16.40
C GLN A 103 0.93 2.77 17.48
N PRO A 104 1.09 4.10 17.33
CA PRO A 104 1.52 4.97 18.42
C PRO A 104 0.47 5.02 19.55
N CYS A 105 0.90 5.35 20.76
CA CYS A 105 0.01 5.67 21.87
C CYS A 105 -0.66 7.05 21.66
N PRO A 106 -1.87 7.28 22.21
CA PRO A 106 -2.39 8.63 22.38
C PRO A 106 -1.38 9.53 23.12
N GLY A 107 -0.86 10.55 22.43
CA GLY A 107 0.21 11.45 22.89
C GLY A 107 1.62 11.18 22.32
N GLU A 108 1.81 10.13 21.51
CA GLU A 108 3.10 9.77 20.90
C GLU A 108 3.28 10.39 19.51
N ASP A 109 4.17 11.38 19.39
CA ASP A 109 4.58 11.98 18.13
C ASP A 109 5.95 11.47 17.66
N LYS A 110 6.12 11.35 16.33
CA LYS A 110 7.38 11.03 15.66
C LYS A 110 8.47 12.06 15.94
N SER A 111 8.14 13.29 16.35
CA SER A 111 9.14 14.29 16.77
C SER A 111 9.89 13.92 18.06
N ILE A 112 9.24 13.21 19.00
CA ILE A 112 9.84 12.72 20.26
C ILE A 112 11.11 11.89 19.97
N TYR A 113 11.10 11.17 18.84
CA TYR A 113 12.15 10.24 18.44
C TYR A 113 13.16 10.82 17.41
N ARG A 114 13.08 12.13 17.07
CA ARG A 114 13.83 12.70 15.93
C ARG A 114 14.74 13.88 16.28
N ARG A 115 16.05 13.62 16.22
CA ARG A 115 17.06 14.58 15.73
C ARG A 115 18.00 13.87 14.75
N GLY A 116 17.91 14.18 13.46
CA GLY A 116 18.78 13.62 12.42
C GLY A 116 18.10 13.47 11.06
N ALA A 117 18.85 13.69 9.98
CA ALA A 117 18.36 13.68 8.60
C ALA A 117 18.39 12.27 7.95
N ARG A 118 18.01 12.23 6.66
CA ARG A 118 18.00 11.07 5.73
C ARG A 118 18.91 9.90 6.17
N ARG A 119 18.32 8.78 6.55
CA ARG A 119 19.05 7.52 6.82
C ARG A 119 19.24 6.71 5.55
N TRP A 120 20.50 6.53 5.17
CA TRP A 120 20.91 5.50 4.23
C TRP A 120 20.63 4.10 4.79
N ARG A 121 20.42 3.11 3.91
CA ARG A 121 20.11 1.72 4.30
C ARG A 121 21.30 1.14 5.10
N LYS A 122 21.13 0.98 6.42
CA LYS A 122 22.17 0.49 7.34
C LYS A 122 22.32 -1.03 7.18
N LEU A 123 23.48 -1.46 6.69
CA LEU A 123 23.79 -2.85 6.39
C LEU A 123 24.91 -3.36 7.30
N TYR A 124 24.76 -4.56 7.83
CA TYR A 124 25.66 -5.17 8.81
C TYR A 124 26.43 -6.31 8.15
N ARG A 125 27.74 -6.13 7.90
CA ARG A 125 28.58 -7.17 7.30
C ARG A 125 29.13 -8.12 8.37
N VAL A 126 28.85 -9.43 8.24
CA VAL A 126 29.45 -10.49 9.07
C VAL A 126 29.74 -11.70 8.19
N ASN A 127 30.97 -12.21 8.18
CA ASN A 127 31.36 -13.45 7.47
C ASN A 127 30.83 -13.51 6.02
N GLY A 128 31.00 -12.41 5.28
CA GLY A 128 30.49 -12.24 3.92
C GLY A 128 29.01 -11.87 3.82
N HIS A 129 28.17 -12.25 4.78
CA HIS A 129 26.75 -11.89 4.79
C HIS A 129 26.57 -10.38 4.91
N LEU A 130 25.62 -9.83 4.18
CA LEU A 130 25.24 -8.43 4.24
C LEU A 130 23.81 -8.33 4.79
N PHE A 131 23.72 -8.21 6.11
CA PHE A 131 22.48 -8.30 6.89
C PHE A 131 21.73 -6.97 6.92
N GLN A 132 20.44 -6.99 6.57
CA GLN A 132 19.51 -5.87 6.68
C GLN A 132 18.45 -6.18 7.75
N ALA A 133 18.13 -5.21 8.60
CA ALA A 133 17.10 -5.37 9.63
C ALA A 133 15.71 -5.36 8.99
N LYS A 134 14.91 -6.41 9.22
CA LYS A 134 13.53 -6.56 8.70
C LYS A 134 12.59 -6.98 9.84
N ARG A 135 11.29 -6.77 9.62
CA ARG A 135 10.21 -7.43 10.39
C ARG A 135 9.98 -8.82 9.77
N PHE A 136 9.49 -9.77 10.57
CA PHE A 136 9.18 -11.11 10.07
C PHE A 136 7.78 -11.55 10.49
N ASN A 137 7.21 -12.50 9.75
CA ASN A 137 5.96 -13.14 10.12
C ASN A 137 6.18 -14.10 11.31
N ARG A 138 5.08 -14.53 11.95
CA ARG A 138 5.11 -15.41 13.15
C ARG A 138 5.68 -16.82 12.90
N LYS A 139 6.02 -17.17 11.66
CA LYS A 139 6.60 -18.48 11.25
C LYS A 139 8.12 -18.43 11.03
N ALA A 140 8.79 -17.29 11.19
CA ALA A 140 10.23 -17.18 10.92
C ALA A 140 11.10 -17.83 12.02
N TYR A 141 12.18 -18.51 11.60
CA TYR A 141 13.15 -19.18 12.46
C TYR A 141 14.58 -18.68 12.18
N CYS A 142 15.44 -18.72 13.21
CA CYS A 142 16.82 -18.26 13.15
C CYS A 142 17.75 -19.38 12.67
N GLY A 143 18.38 -19.22 11.50
CA GLY A 143 19.35 -20.15 10.92
C GLY A 143 20.71 -20.26 11.65
N HIS A 144 20.73 -19.94 12.95
CA HIS A 144 21.88 -20.14 13.85
C HIS A 144 21.53 -21.03 15.04
N CYS A 145 20.45 -20.72 15.76
CA CYS A 145 20.04 -21.45 16.96
C CYS A 145 18.70 -22.19 16.80
N SER A 146 18.10 -22.18 15.61
CA SER A 146 16.83 -22.83 15.26
C SER A 146 15.60 -22.44 16.10
N GLU A 147 15.72 -21.44 16.98
CA GLU A 147 14.59 -20.81 17.67
C GLU A 147 13.83 -19.83 16.74
N ARG A 148 12.55 -19.58 17.03
CA ARG A 148 11.73 -18.58 16.33
C ARG A 148 12.34 -17.17 16.44
N ILE A 149 12.24 -16.38 15.38
CA ILE A 149 12.58 -14.95 15.43
C ILE A 149 11.35 -14.19 15.93
N TRP A 150 11.41 -13.71 17.16
CA TRP A 150 10.37 -12.95 17.85
C TRP A 150 10.98 -11.74 18.57
N GLY A 151 10.14 -10.83 19.05
CA GLY A 151 10.54 -9.63 19.78
C GLY A 151 9.95 -8.35 19.21
N LEU A 152 10.57 -7.23 19.56
CA LEU A 152 10.11 -5.88 19.23
C LEU A 152 10.74 -5.33 17.94
N GLY A 153 10.05 -4.37 17.32
CA GLY A 153 10.55 -3.63 16.15
C GLY A 153 10.94 -4.55 14.99
N ARG A 154 12.17 -4.37 14.48
CA ARG A 154 12.81 -5.24 13.49
C ARG A 154 13.47 -6.42 14.20
N GLN A 155 12.74 -7.52 14.32
CA GLN A 155 13.05 -8.67 15.19
C GLN A 155 14.37 -9.38 14.86
N GLY A 156 14.88 -9.22 13.65
CA GLY A 156 16.15 -9.80 13.24
C GLY A 156 16.66 -9.24 11.92
N TYR A 157 17.58 -9.98 11.33
CA TYR A 157 18.26 -9.63 10.10
C TYR A 157 18.00 -10.69 9.00
N LYS A 158 17.74 -10.22 7.78
CA LYS A 158 17.72 -11.01 6.53
C LYS A 158 19.01 -10.68 5.77
N CYS A 159 19.83 -11.67 5.43
CA CYS A 159 20.99 -11.45 4.56
C CYS A 159 20.48 -11.16 3.14
N ILE A 160 20.81 -10.01 2.55
CA ILE A 160 20.23 -9.66 1.24
C ILE A 160 20.71 -10.60 0.12
N ASN A 161 21.91 -11.17 0.25
CA ASN A 161 22.53 -12.05 -0.75
C ASN A 161 21.91 -13.47 -0.73
N CYS A 162 22.04 -14.19 0.39
CA CYS A 162 21.62 -15.59 0.55
C CYS A 162 20.30 -15.77 1.31
N LYS A 163 19.58 -14.68 1.63
CA LYS A 163 18.28 -14.66 2.32
C LYS A 163 18.25 -15.26 3.74
N LEU A 164 19.39 -15.74 4.27
CA LEU A 164 19.55 -16.27 5.64
C LEU A 164 18.95 -15.35 6.71
N LEU A 165 18.07 -15.90 7.55
CA LEU A 165 17.36 -15.21 8.63
C LEU A 165 18.02 -15.47 9.99
N VAL A 166 18.27 -14.42 10.78
CA VAL A 166 18.91 -14.53 12.11
C VAL A 166 18.35 -13.50 13.10
N HIS A 167 18.35 -13.79 14.41
CA HIS A 167 18.06 -12.78 15.43
C HIS A 167 19.08 -11.64 15.43
N LYS A 168 18.69 -10.46 15.96
CA LYS A 168 19.64 -9.36 16.26
C LYS A 168 20.82 -9.80 17.16
N ARG A 169 20.63 -10.82 18.02
CA ARG A 169 21.71 -11.45 18.82
C ARG A 169 22.63 -12.40 18.02
N CYS A 170 22.08 -13.16 17.07
CA CYS A 170 22.78 -14.28 16.41
C CYS A 170 23.62 -13.89 15.19
N HIS A 171 23.37 -12.75 14.53
CA HIS A 171 24.09 -12.40 13.28
C HIS A 171 25.62 -12.38 13.40
N LYS A 172 26.18 -12.09 14.58
CA LYS A 172 27.63 -12.11 14.85
C LYS A 172 28.20 -13.49 15.20
N LEU A 173 27.34 -14.47 15.41
CA LEU A 173 27.69 -15.83 15.84
C LEU A 173 27.60 -16.85 14.69
N ILE A 174 27.14 -16.42 13.50
CA ILE A 174 27.09 -17.25 12.29
C ILE A 174 28.51 -17.71 11.92
N PRO A 175 28.83 -19.01 12.01
CA PRO A 175 30.17 -19.49 11.67
C PRO A 175 30.35 -19.62 10.15
N GLN A 176 29.27 -19.85 9.42
CA GLN A 176 29.29 -20.09 7.98
C GLN A 176 29.44 -18.79 7.19
N THR A 177 30.38 -18.78 6.25
CA THR A 177 30.50 -17.73 5.23
C THR A 177 29.26 -17.67 4.34
N CYS A 178 28.98 -16.51 3.76
CA CYS A 178 27.87 -16.36 2.81
C CYS A 178 28.17 -17.15 1.52
N GLN A 179 27.40 -18.21 1.27
CA GLN A 179 27.64 -19.14 0.15
C GLN A 179 27.74 -18.44 -1.22
N LYS A 180 26.91 -17.41 -1.48
CA LYS A 180 26.99 -16.56 -2.69
C LYS A 180 28.24 -15.66 -2.79
N LEU A 181 29.24 -15.85 -1.94
CA LEU A 181 30.57 -15.23 -2.04
C LEU A 181 31.70 -16.28 -2.07
N MET A 182 31.38 -17.55 -2.32
CA MET A 182 32.35 -18.65 -2.44
C MET A 182 32.35 -19.33 -3.81
N GLU A 183 31.79 -18.69 -4.83
CA GLU A 183 31.91 -19.08 -6.25
C GLU A 183 32.94 -18.19 -6.97
N PRO A 184 34.23 -18.58 -7.02
CA PRO A 184 35.16 -18.09 -8.02
C PRO A 184 34.99 -18.86 -9.34
N PRO A 185 35.03 -18.22 -10.51
CA PRO A 185 34.95 -18.91 -11.80
C PRO A 185 36.32 -19.42 -12.27
N THR A 186 36.46 -20.74 -12.43
CA THR A 186 37.56 -21.36 -13.19
C THR A 186 37.09 -22.68 -13.82
N ASP A 187 37.06 -22.74 -15.15
CA ASP A 187 37.20 -24.00 -15.89
C ASP A 187 38.61 -24.58 -15.69
N GLN A 188 38.75 -25.91 -15.61
CA GLN A 188 39.43 -26.71 -16.65
C GLN A 188 39.58 -28.21 -16.29
N GLN A 189 39.17 -29.05 -17.25
CA GLN A 189 39.79 -30.32 -17.68
C GLN A 189 40.08 -31.47 -16.68
N ILE A 190 39.24 -32.51 -16.80
CA ILE A 190 39.56 -33.96 -16.92
C ILE A 190 40.94 -34.44 -16.42
N GLN A 191 40.93 -35.39 -15.48
CA GLN A 191 41.86 -36.54 -15.48
C GLN A 191 41.21 -37.78 -14.87
N GLU A 192 41.38 -38.94 -15.52
CA GLU A 192 40.91 -40.26 -15.08
C GLU A 192 42.09 -41.06 -14.50
N VAL A 193 41.89 -41.79 -13.38
CA VAL A 193 42.61 -43.05 -13.07
C VAL A 193 41.73 -43.94 -12.17
N ASP A 194 41.10 -44.95 -12.79
CA ASP A 194 40.94 -46.37 -12.41
C ASP A 194 40.79 -46.92 -10.95
N PRO A 195 40.26 -48.17 -10.79
CA PRO A 195 39.62 -48.62 -9.55
C PRO A 195 40.48 -49.49 -8.60
N ALA A 196 39.88 -49.85 -7.45
CA ALA A 196 40.36 -50.84 -6.49
C ALA A 196 39.38 -52.05 -6.41
N PRO A 197 39.81 -53.23 -5.92
CA PRO A 197 39.45 -54.48 -6.61
C PRO A 197 38.33 -55.35 -5.98
N ASP A 198 38.00 -56.34 -6.79
CA ASP A 198 37.26 -57.59 -6.58
C ASP A 198 37.45 -58.29 -5.22
N ASP A 199 36.36 -58.90 -4.73
CA ASP A 199 36.36 -60.30 -4.28
C ASP A 199 34.89 -60.79 -4.29
N SER A 200 34.57 -61.74 -5.17
CA SER A 200 33.24 -62.35 -5.29
C SER A 200 33.32 -63.87 -5.24
N ASP A 201 32.60 -64.47 -4.29
CA ASP A 201 32.41 -65.93 -4.17
C ASP A 201 30.95 -66.23 -3.77
N ASP A 202 30.52 -67.46 -4.01
CA ASP A 202 29.17 -67.74 -4.52
C ASP A 202 28.34 -68.73 -3.66
N ASN A 203 27.07 -68.89 -4.05
CA ASN A 203 26.13 -69.99 -3.73
C ASN A 203 25.33 -70.03 -2.40
N LYS A 204 24.00 -69.94 -2.62
CA LYS A 204 22.93 -70.85 -2.14
C LYS A 204 22.68 -71.03 -0.63
N GLY A 205 21.42 -70.78 -0.22
CA GLY A 205 20.85 -71.36 0.98
C GLY A 205 19.38 -70.98 1.23
N GLU A 206 18.53 -71.99 1.37
CA GLU A 206 17.19 -71.95 2.00
C GLU A 206 17.24 -71.23 3.37
N GLY A 207 16.19 -70.63 3.94
CA GLY A 207 14.75 -70.65 3.66
C GLY A 207 14.00 -70.45 5.00
N TRP A 208 12.71 -70.07 4.97
CA TRP A 208 11.88 -69.74 6.15
C TRP A 208 12.31 -68.46 6.93
N GLY A 209 11.40 -67.68 7.53
CA GLY A 209 9.94 -67.75 7.47
C GLY A 209 9.24 -67.24 8.74
N LEU A 210 9.22 -65.92 8.95
CA LEU A 210 8.30 -65.26 9.91
C LEU A 210 7.76 -63.97 9.27
N GLY A 211 6.45 -63.78 9.31
CA GLY A 211 5.79 -62.59 8.79
C GLY A 211 4.39 -62.40 9.35
N GLU A 212 4.10 -61.18 9.77
CA GLU A 212 2.77 -60.66 10.10
C GLU A 212 2.65 -59.27 9.44
N GLY A 213 1.49 -58.80 8.97
CA GLY A 213 0.15 -59.40 8.99
C GLY A 213 -0.55 -59.33 7.63
N TRP A 214 -1.83 -59.72 7.61
CA TRP A 214 -2.65 -59.91 6.39
C TRP A 214 -3.65 -58.77 6.11
N ASP A 215 -4.37 -58.93 4.99
CA ASP A 215 -5.05 -57.89 4.23
C ASP A 215 -6.60 -57.86 4.41
N MET A 216 -7.22 -56.72 4.07
CA MET A 216 -8.65 -56.42 3.82
C MET A 216 -9.77 -57.34 4.38
N LYS A 217 -10.65 -56.79 5.26
CA LYS A 217 -12.06 -56.43 4.91
C LYS A 217 -12.96 -55.83 6.04
N ALA A 218 -13.47 -54.62 5.75
CA ALA A 218 -14.89 -54.20 5.73
C ALA A 218 -15.84 -54.14 6.97
N VAL A 219 -16.82 -53.23 6.84
CA VAL A 219 -18.15 -53.08 7.52
C VAL A 219 -18.24 -52.57 8.98
N VAL A 220 -18.70 -51.32 9.13
CA VAL A 220 -19.83 -50.90 10.01
C VAL A 220 -20.59 -49.75 9.29
N GLU A 221 -21.91 -49.64 9.48
CA GLU A 221 -22.78 -48.67 8.80
C GLU A 221 -23.19 -47.47 9.69
N GLY A 222 -23.50 -46.34 9.05
CA GLY A 222 -24.72 -45.58 9.32
C GLY A 222 -24.86 -44.71 10.58
N MET A 223 -24.48 -43.43 10.48
CA MET A 223 -25.31 -42.28 10.89
C MET A 223 -24.88 -41.04 10.10
N GLY A 224 -25.80 -40.13 9.75
CA GLY A 224 -25.58 -39.14 8.69
C GLY A 224 -26.05 -37.71 8.99
N GLY A 225 -25.65 -36.79 8.09
CA GLY A 225 -25.81 -35.34 8.26
C GLY A 225 -24.65 -34.73 9.06
N ILE A 226 -23.98 -33.64 8.64
CA ILE A 226 -24.19 -32.78 7.46
C ILE A 226 -22.83 -32.56 6.80
N THR A 227 -22.65 -33.00 5.56
CA THR A 227 -21.47 -32.62 4.76
C THR A 227 -21.72 -31.25 4.17
N LEU A 228 -21.29 -30.20 4.88
CA LEU A 228 -21.09 -28.89 4.27
C LEU A 228 -20.02 -29.05 3.19
N SER A 229 -20.44 -29.03 1.93
CA SER A 229 -19.54 -29.01 0.79
C SER A 229 -18.83 -27.66 0.76
N HIS A 230 -17.66 -27.58 1.41
CA HIS A 230 -16.64 -26.62 1.02
C HIS A 230 -16.24 -26.94 -0.42
N GLN A 231 -16.95 -26.34 -1.38
CA GLN A 231 -16.40 -26.11 -2.70
C GLN A 231 -15.10 -25.32 -2.48
N GLN A 232 -13.99 -25.83 -2.98
CA GLN A 232 -12.79 -25.01 -3.09
C GLN A 232 -13.12 -23.91 -4.09
N GLU A 233 -13.16 -22.66 -3.63
CA GLU A 233 -13.24 -21.49 -4.51
C GLU A 233 -12.11 -21.61 -5.53
N GLN A 234 -12.48 -21.87 -6.79
CA GLN A 234 -11.51 -22.25 -7.81
C GLN A 234 -10.80 -20.99 -8.30
N ALA A 235 -9.67 -20.69 -7.67
CA ALA A 235 -8.95 -19.43 -7.83
C ALA A 235 -8.73 -19.08 -9.31
N LEU A 236 -9.26 -17.92 -9.70
CA LEU A 236 -9.12 -17.40 -11.06
C LEU A 236 -7.65 -17.14 -11.40
N GLY A 237 -7.35 -17.22 -12.68
CA GLY A 237 -5.98 -17.17 -13.20
C GLY A 237 -5.97 -17.09 -14.71
N LEU A 238 -4.83 -16.70 -15.30
CA LEU A 238 -4.74 -16.23 -16.69
C LEU A 238 -5.38 -17.17 -17.74
N ALA A 239 -5.29 -18.48 -17.56
CA ALA A 239 -5.86 -19.47 -18.49
C ALA A 239 -7.39 -19.38 -18.65
N HIS A 240 -8.11 -18.87 -17.64
CA HIS A 240 -9.56 -18.70 -17.65
C HIS A 240 -10.02 -17.51 -18.51
N PHE A 241 -9.09 -16.67 -18.98
CA PHE A 241 -9.38 -15.51 -19.81
C PHE A 241 -8.87 -15.72 -21.24
N ASP A 242 -9.54 -15.11 -22.22
CA ASP A 242 -8.99 -14.84 -23.53
C ASP A 242 -8.56 -13.37 -23.62
N LEU A 243 -7.39 -13.12 -24.22
CA LEU A 243 -6.87 -11.78 -24.43
C LEU A 243 -7.36 -11.27 -25.80
N VAL A 244 -8.16 -10.20 -25.81
CA VAL A 244 -8.89 -9.73 -27.00
C VAL A 244 -8.19 -8.55 -27.66
N ARG A 245 -7.71 -7.59 -26.87
CA ARG A 245 -7.09 -6.35 -27.36
C ARG A 245 -6.18 -5.73 -26.32
N VAL A 246 -5.21 -4.93 -26.75
CA VAL A 246 -4.49 -3.99 -25.87
C VAL A 246 -5.24 -2.66 -25.94
N ILE A 247 -5.61 -2.10 -24.79
CA ILE A 247 -6.48 -0.91 -24.73
C ILE A 247 -5.83 0.29 -24.03
N GLY A 248 -4.70 0.09 -23.33
CA GLY A 248 -3.97 1.19 -22.71
C GLY A 248 -2.64 0.76 -22.10
N ARG A 249 -1.81 1.75 -21.77
CA ARG A 249 -0.51 1.53 -21.12
C ARG A 249 -0.17 2.69 -20.19
N GLY A 250 0.09 2.38 -18.92
CA GLY A 250 0.63 3.32 -17.94
C GLY A 250 2.11 3.05 -17.66
N SER A 251 2.74 3.88 -16.81
CA SER A 251 4.18 3.80 -16.50
C SER A 251 4.65 2.43 -16.00
N TYR A 252 3.79 1.71 -15.27
CA TYR A 252 4.10 0.42 -14.63
C TYR A 252 3.18 -0.73 -15.09
N ALA A 253 2.21 -0.48 -15.98
CA ALA A 253 1.13 -1.41 -16.31
C ALA A 253 0.78 -1.43 -17.80
N LYS A 254 0.45 -2.62 -18.33
CA LYS A 254 -0.23 -2.79 -19.62
C LYS A 254 -1.69 -3.19 -19.37
N VAL A 255 -2.63 -2.56 -20.06
CA VAL A 255 -4.07 -2.82 -19.90
C VAL A 255 -4.59 -3.53 -21.14
N LEU A 256 -5.24 -4.68 -20.94
CA LEU A 256 -5.83 -5.49 -22.01
C LEU A 256 -7.34 -5.59 -21.83
N LEU A 257 -8.09 -5.58 -22.93
CA LEU A 257 -9.45 -6.09 -22.98
C LEU A 257 -9.38 -7.61 -22.95
N VAL A 258 -10.14 -8.22 -22.03
CA VAL A 258 -10.19 -9.68 -21.84
C VAL A 258 -11.63 -10.18 -21.78
N ARG A 259 -11.81 -11.47 -22.02
CA ARG A 259 -13.08 -12.19 -21.99
C ARG A 259 -12.98 -13.38 -21.03
N LEU A 260 -13.92 -13.53 -20.10
CA LEU A 260 -13.94 -14.64 -19.13
C LEU A 260 -14.64 -15.87 -19.74
N LYS A 261 -13.91 -16.98 -19.88
CA LYS A 261 -14.39 -18.18 -20.60
C LYS A 261 -15.62 -18.88 -19.99
N LYS A 262 -15.92 -18.62 -18.72
CA LYS A 262 -17.08 -19.19 -18.01
C LYS A 262 -18.39 -18.50 -18.39
N SER A 263 -18.36 -17.17 -18.54
CA SER A 263 -19.55 -16.30 -18.64
C SER A 263 -19.62 -15.47 -19.93
N ASP A 264 -18.59 -15.55 -20.79
CA ASP A 264 -18.37 -14.73 -22.00
C ASP A 264 -18.28 -13.20 -21.77
N GLN A 265 -18.36 -12.76 -20.50
CA GLN A 265 -18.30 -11.37 -20.10
C GLN A 265 -16.92 -10.74 -20.35
N VAL A 266 -16.92 -9.43 -20.61
CA VAL A 266 -15.73 -8.64 -20.94
C VAL A 266 -15.29 -7.74 -19.80
N TYR A 267 -13.98 -7.68 -19.57
CA TYR A 267 -13.35 -6.94 -18.48
C TYR A 267 -12.08 -6.26 -19.00
N ALA A 268 -11.61 -5.23 -18.29
CA ALA A 268 -10.25 -4.74 -18.46
C ALA A 268 -9.31 -5.50 -17.51
N MET A 269 -8.10 -5.82 -17.95
CA MET A 269 -7.07 -6.51 -17.17
C MET A 269 -5.82 -5.63 -17.10
N LYS A 270 -5.59 -5.00 -15.94
CA LYS A 270 -4.38 -4.24 -15.63
C LYS A 270 -3.28 -5.23 -15.22
N VAL A 271 -2.22 -5.30 -16.02
CA VAL A 271 -1.09 -6.23 -15.82
C VAL A 271 0.14 -5.45 -15.38
N VAL A 272 0.56 -5.67 -14.14
CA VAL A 272 1.78 -5.09 -13.54
C VAL A 272 2.87 -6.17 -13.49
N LYS A 273 4.12 -5.84 -13.79
CA LYS A 273 5.24 -6.77 -13.61
C LYS A 273 5.74 -6.73 -12.17
N LYS A 274 5.94 -7.90 -11.56
CA LYS A 274 6.61 -8.04 -10.25
C LYS A 274 8.05 -7.53 -10.26
N GLU A 275 8.71 -7.51 -11.43
CA GLU A 275 10.06 -6.92 -11.58
C GLU A 275 10.10 -5.40 -11.34
N LEU A 276 8.95 -4.72 -11.25
CA LEU A 276 8.87 -3.28 -10.98
C LEU A 276 8.47 -2.96 -9.53
N VAL A 277 8.26 -4.00 -8.70
CA VAL A 277 7.99 -3.90 -7.27
C VAL A 277 9.27 -4.32 -6.56
N HIS A 278 9.93 -3.38 -5.85
CA HIS A 278 11.31 -3.52 -5.40
C HIS A 278 11.51 -3.28 -3.90
N ASP A 279 10.75 -2.38 -3.31
CA ASP A 279 10.87 -1.95 -1.92
C ASP A 279 9.53 -2.08 -1.16
N ASP A 280 9.61 -1.99 0.18
CA ASP A 280 8.44 -2.14 1.06
C ASP A 280 7.31 -1.15 0.71
N GLU A 281 7.63 0.03 0.15
CA GLU A 281 6.65 1.05 -0.29
C GLU A 281 5.85 0.63 -1.54
N ASP A 282 6.43 -0.17 -2.44
CA ASP A 282 5.75 -0.66 -3.65
C ASP A 282 4.74 -1.77 -3.30
N ILE A 283 5.01 -2.53 -2.24
CA ILE A 283 4.12 -3.59 -1.74
C ILE A 283 2.92 -2.96 -1.01
N ASP A 284 3.17 -1.95 -0.16
CA ASP A 284 2.12 -1.14 0.47
C ASP A 284 1.23 -0.44 -0.59
N TRP A 285 1.81 -0.02 -1.73
CA TRP A 285 1.09 0.52 -2.89
C TRP A 285 0.14 -0.50 -3.51
N VAL A 286 0.60 -1.72 -3.83
CA VAL A 286 -0.25 -2.79 -4.40
C VAL A 286 -1.41 -3.15 -3.46
N GLN A 287 -1.14 -3.26 -2.15
CA GLN A 287 -2.18 -3.59 -1.17
C GLN A 287 -3.17 -2.43 -0.97
N THR A 288 -2.70 -1.17 -1.07
CA THR A 288 -3.57 0.01 -1.05
C THR A 288 -4.48 0.05 -2.28
N GLU A 289 -3.96 -0.19 -3.49
CA GLU A 289 -4.77 -0.22 -4.71
C GLU A 289 -5.87 -1.29 -4.63
N LYS A 290 -5.54 -2.52 -4.21
CA LYS A 290 -6.52 -3.60 -3.97
C LYS A 290 -7.62 -3.17 -2.99
N HIS A 291 -7.25 -2.59 -1.85
CA HIS A 291 -8.23 -2.18 -0.83
C HIS A 291 -9.15 -1.03 -1.30
N VAL A 292 -8.62 -0.08 -2.07
CA VAL A 292 -9.45 1.00 -2.65
C VAL A 292 -10.43 0.42 -3.67
N PHE A 293 -10.00 -0.52 -4.51
CA PHE A 293 -10.87 -1.24 -5.45
C PHE A 293 -12.01 -2.02 -4.76
N GLU A 294 -11.72 -2.72 -3.66
CA GLU A 294 -12.73 -3.39 -2.82
C GLU A 294 -13.79 -2.40 -2.31
N GLN A 295 -13.35 -1.20 -1.89
CA GLN A 295 -14.24 -0.13 -1.42
C GLN A 295 -14.98 0.61 -2.54
N ALA A 296 -14.37 0.74 -3.72
CA ALA A 296 -14.88 1.46 -4.88
C ALA A 296 -16.10 0.77 -5.52
N SER A 297 -16.15 -0.56 -5.45
CA SER A 297 -17.10 -1.42 -6.16
C SER A 297 -18.59 -1.26 -5.76
N THR A 298 -18.92 -0.33 -4.85
CA THR A 298 -20.32 0.03 -4.52
C THR A 298 -20.73 1.43 -5.00
N ASN A 299 -19.88 2.17 -5.72
CA ASN A 299 -20.18 3.51 -6.23
C ASN A 299 -20.33 3.49 -7.77
N PRO A 300 -21.40 4.08 -8.36
CA PRO A 300 -21.68 3.99 -9.79
C PRO A 300 -20.71 4.79 -10.68
N PHE A 301 -19.92 5.70 -10.09
CA PHE A 301 -18.93 6.57 -10.75
C PHE A 301 -17.48 6.18 -10.47
N LEU A 302 -17.27 4.97 -9.92
CA LEU A 302 -15.97 4.34 -9.77
C LEU A 302 -15.91 3.06 -10.63
N VAL A 303 -14.71 2.59 -10.96
CA VAL A 303 -14.46 1.33 -11.69
C VAL A 303 -14.43 0.18 -10.69
N GLY A 304 -15.32 -0.80 -10.86
CA GLY A 304 -15.38 -1.98 -10.00
C GLY A 304 -14.22 -2.95 -10.22
N LEU A 305 -13.82 -3.68 -9.16
CA LEU A 305 -12.88 -4.80 -9.25
C LEU A 305 -13.64 -6.13 -9.28
N HIS A 306 -13.33 -6.98 -10.26
CA HIS A 306 -13.83 -8.34 -10.34
C HIS A 306 -12.93 -9.33 -9.60
N SER A 307 -11.63 -9.36 -9.90
CA SER A 307 -10.70 -10.34 -9.31
C SER A 307 -9.24 -9.94 -9.42
N CYS A 308 -8.42 -10.35 -8.45
CA CYS A 308 -6.96 -10.25 -8.52
C CYS A 308 -6.34 -11.67 -8.55
N PHE A 309 -5.32 -11.86 -9.39
CA PHE A 309 -4.52 -13.09 -9.42
C PHE A 309 -3.07 -12.81 -9.88
N GLN A 310 -2.18 -13.79 -9.77
CA GLN A 310 -0.75 -13.61 -10.09
C GLN A 310 -0.14 -14.79 -10.86
N THR A 311 1.01 -14.53 -11.49
CA THR A 311 1.95 -15.54 -11.96
C THR A 311 3.31 -15.32 -11.27
N GLU A 312 4.33 -16.13 -11.59
CA GLU A 312 5.70 -15.92 -11.07
C GLU A 312 6.27 -14.54 -11.41
N SER A 313 5.84 -13.94 -12.53
CA SER A 313 6.38 -12.70 -13.09
C SER A 313 5.49 -11.47 -12.91
N ARG A 314 4.17 -11.64 -12.71
CA ARG A 314 3.17 -10.58 -12.89
C ARG A 314 2.03 -10.63 -11.87
N LEU A 315 1.42 -9.47 -11.68
CA LEU A 315 0.17 -9.25 -10.96
C LEU A 315 -0.90 -8.83 -11.97
N PHE A 316 -2.13 -9.32 -11.78
CA PHE A 316 -3.27 -9.07 -12.67
C PHE A 316 -4.45 -8.59 -11.84
N LEU A 317 -4.96 -7.39 -12.16
CA LEU A 317 -6.21 -6.86 -11.63
C LEU A 317 -7.24 -6.87 -12.76
N VAL A 318 -8.30 -7.66 -12.61
CA VAL A 318 -9.44 -7.74 -13.53
C VAL A 318 -10.52 -6.80 -13.02
N ILE A 319 -10.79 -5.76 -13.78
CA ILE A 319 -11.65 -4.62 -13.43
C ILE A 319 -12.74 -4.43 -14.50
N GLU A 320 -13.80 -3.73 -14.14
CA GLU A 320 -14.90 -3.38 -15.05
C GLU A 320 -14.39 -2.75 -16.37
N TYR A 321 -14.91 -3.22 -17.51
CA TYR A 321 -14.60 -2.62 -18.80
C TYR A 321 -15.50 -1.42 -19.09
N VAL A 322 -14.90 -0.29 -19.43
CA VAL A 322 -15.56 0.99 -19.67
C VAL A 322 -15.12 1.51 -21.04
N ASN A 323 -16.05 1.63 -21.99
CA ASN A 323 -15.75 1.67 -23.43
C ASN A 323 -16.21 2.93 -24.19
N GLY A 324 -16.68 3.96 -23.48
CA GLY A 324 -16.95 5.28 -24.05
C GLY A 324 -15.69 6.14 -24.27
N GLY A 325 -14.51 5.58 -23.97
CA GLY A 325 -13.23 6.29 -23.94
C GLY A 325 -13.04 7.07 -22.64
N ASP A 326 -12.27 8.15 -22.71
CA ASP A 326 -11.93 9.02 -21.57
C ASP A 326 -12.14 10.51 -21.90
N LEU A 327 -12.10 11.36 -20.86
CA LEU A 327 -12.27 12.80 -21.04
C LEU A 327 -11.10 13.47 -21.78
N MET A 328 -9.89 12.88 -21.83
CA MET A 328 -8.79 13.42 -22.63
C MET A 328 -9.10 13.24 -24.13
N PHE A 329 -9.47 12.04 -24.57
CA PHE A 329 -9.90 11.76 -25.94
C PHE A 329 -11.14 12.59 -26.33
N HIS A 330 -12.12 12.72 -25.43
CA HIS A 330 -13.28 13.59 -25.64
C HIS A 330 -12.86 15.08 -25.80
N MET A 331 -11.95 15.57 -24.97
CA MET A 331 -11.40 16.93 -25.06
C MET A 331 -10.57 17.17 -26.31
N GLN A 332 -9.78 16.19 -26.78
CA GLN A 332 -9.04 16.30 -28.04
C GLN A 332 -9.97 16.47 -29.25
N ARG A 333 -11.13 15.81 -29.24
CA ARG A 333 -12.17 15.91 -30.28
C ARG A 333 -12.98 17.21 -30.18
N GLN A 334 -13.49 17.55 -29.00
CA GLN A 334 -14.36 18.74 -28.80
C GLN A 334 -13.59 20.06 -28.66
N ARG A 335 -12.30 20.01 -28.32
CA ARG A 335 -11.41 21.13 -27.94
C ARG A 335 -11.82 21.91 -26.69
N LYS A 336 -13.11 22.10 -26.42
CA LYS A 336 -13.65 22.85 -25.28
C LYS A 336 -15.11 22.46 -25.06
N LEU A 337 -15.50 22.18 -23.82
CA LEU A 337 -16.87 21.83 -23.47
C LEU A 337 -17.73 23.07 -23.13
N PRO A 338 -19.06 23.02 -23.38
CA PRO A 338 -20.00 23.95 -22.76
C PRO A 338 -19.99 23.84 -21.23
N GLU A 339 -20.27 24.94 -20.53
CA GLU A 339 -20.32 24.97 -19.05
C GLU A 339 -21.32 23.97 -18.45
N GLU A 340 -22.32 23.53 -19.22
CA GLU A 340 -23.30 22.53 -18.82
C GLU A 340 -22.75 21.11 -18.84
N HIS A 341 -21.98 20.75 -19.87
CA HIS A 341 -21.29 19.46 -19.93
C HIS A 341 -20.22 19.38 -18.83
N ALA A 342 -19.43 20.45 -18.67
CA ALA A 342 -18.44 20.55 -17.59
C ALA A 342 -19.08 20.52 -16.19
N ARG A 343 -20.31 21.03 -16.01
CA ARG A 343 -21.06 20.95 -14.75
C ARG A 343 -21.53 19.53 -14.45
N PHE A 344 -22.04 18.81 -15.46
CA PHE A 344 -22.48 17.44 -15.31
C PHE A 344 -21.32 16.54 -14.87
N TYR A 345 -20.24 16.48 -15.67
CA TYR A 345 -19.07 15.65 -15.34
C TYR A 345 -18.43 16.05 -14.00
N ALA A 346 -18.30 17.36 -13.70
CA ALA A 346 -17.76 17.79 -12.41
C ALA A 346 -18.65 17.40 -11.23
N ALA A 347 -19.98 17.33 -11.39
CA ALA A 347 -20.88 16.90 -10.32
C ALA A 347 -20.79 15.39 -10.06
N GLU A 348 -20.62 14.56 -11.09
CA GLU A 348 -20.38 13.12 -10.93
C GLU A 348 -19.01 12.85 -10.28
N ILE A 349 -17.96 13.54 -10.75
CA ILE A 349 -16.62 13.49 -10.11
C ILE A 349 -16.71 13.94 -8.65
N CYS A 350 -17.49 14.97 -8.33
CA CYS A 350 -17.74 15.40 -6.95
C CYS A 350 -18.36 14.30 -6.07
N ILE A 351 -19.30 13.51 -6.60
CA ILE A 351 -19.89 12.36 -5.87
C ILE A 351 -18.84 11.25 -5.67
N ALA A 352 -18.09 10.91 -6.73
CA ALA A 352 -17.04 9.89 -6.69
C ALA A 352 -15.92 10.23 -5.68
N LEU A 353 -15.45 11.48 -5.69
CA LEU A 353 -14.45 11.97 -4.74
C LEU A 353 -14.96 12.00 -3.31
N ASN A 354 -16.18 12.51 -3.07
CA ASN A 354 -16.73 12.56 -1.71
C ASN A 354 -16.87 11.16 -1.10
N PHE A 355 -17.33 10.17 -1.88
CA PHE A 355 -17.40 8.78 -1.44
C PHE A 355 -16.03 8.19 -1.05
N LEU A 356 -14.96 8.55 -1.77
CA LEU A 356 -13.58 8.19 -1.39
C LEU A 356 -13.17 8.93 -0.10
N HIS A 357 -13.46 10.23 0.02
CA HIS A 357 -13.10 11.06 1.17
C HIS A 357 -13.80 10.60 2.47
N GLU A 358 -15.07 10.21 2.40
CA GLU A 358 -15.84 9.61 3.51
C GLU A 358 -15.23 8.29 4.00
N LYS A 359 -14.61 7.52 3.09
CA LYS A 359 -13.84 6.31 3.39
C LYS A 359 -12.38 6.59 3.77
N ALA A 360 -12.03 7.86 3.98
CA ALA A 360 -10.68 8.35 4.27
C ALA A 360 -9.63 8.06 3.18
N ILE A 361 -10.06 7.90 1.92
CA ILE A 361 -9.20 7.71 0.75
C ILE A 361 -9.01 9.05 0.03
N ILE A 362 -7.76 9.44 -0.22
CA ILE A 362 -7.42 10.52 -1.17
C ILE A 362 -7.14 9.88 -2.53
N TYR A 363 -7.59 10.48 -3.63
CA TYR A 363 -7.41 9.94 -4.97
C TYR A 363 -6.07 10.33 -5.61
N ARG A 364 -5.64 11.60 -5.46
CA ARG A 364 -4.34 12.19 -5.84
C ARG A 364 -3.98 12.26 -7.33
N ASP A 365 -4.63 11.51 -8.22
CA ASP A 365 -4.34 11.46 -9.65
C ASP A 365 -5.59 11.74 -10.51
N LEU A 366 -6.32 12.81 -10.18
CA LEU A 366 -7.42 13.30 -10.99
C LEU A 366 -6.88 14.11 -12.18
N LYS A 367 -6.91 13.48 -13.35
CA LYS A 367 -6.58 14.05 -14.66
C LYS A 367 -7.59 13.57 -15.71
N LEU A 368 -7.67 14.24 -16.85
CA LEU A 368 -8.64 13.93 -17.93
C LEU A 368 -8.58 12.46 -18.39
N ASP A 369 -7.38 11.89 -18.47
CA ASP A 369 -7.10 10.52 -18.90
C ASP A 369 -7.64 9.46 -17.92
N ASN A 370 -7.79 9.83 -16.64
CA ASN A 370 -8.26 8.94 -15.58
C ASN A 370 -9.79 9.04 -15.34
N VAL A 371 -10.50 9.90 -16.09
CA VAL A 371 -11.96 10.00 -16.06
C VAL A 371 -12.52 9.33 -17.32
N LEU A 372 -12.88 8.06 -17.18
CA LEU A 372 -13.48 7.27 -18.25
C LEU A 372 -14.95 7.66 -18.46
N LEU A 373 -15.51 7.38 -19.63
CA LEU A 373 -16.95 7.48 -19.93
C LEU A 373 -17.53 6.10 -20.19
N ASP A 374 -18.68 5.78 -19.58
CA ASP A 374 -19.42 4.56 -19.92
C ASP A 374 -20.24 4.69 -21.22
N HIS A 375 -20.83 3.58 -21.66
CA HIS A 375 -21.62 3.49 -22.88
C HIS A 375 -22.89 4.38 -22.91
N GLU A 376 -23.27 4.99 -21.79
CA GLU A 376 -24.37 5.95 -21.71
C GLU A 376 -23.87 7.40 -21.68
N GLY A 377 -22.67 7.62 -21.13
CA GLY A 377 -22.00 8.91 -21.05
C GLY A 377 -21.73 9.40 -19.62
N HIS A 378 -21.96 8.57 -18.60
CA HIS A 378 -21.58 8.90 -17.22
C HIS A 378 -20.10 8.64 -16.97
N ILE A 379 -19.49 9.37 -16.04
CA ILE A 379 -18.07 9.19 -15.73
C ILE A 379 -17.79 7.96 -14.86
N LYS A 380 -16.59 7.38 -15.00
CA LYS A 380 -15.98 6.47 -14.02
C LYS A 380 -14.52 6.83 -13.76
N LEU A 381 -14.15 7.12 -12.51
CA LEU A 381 -12.75 7.34 -12.13
C LEU A 381 -11.99 6.00 -12.08
N THR A 382 -10.81 5.93 -12.70
CA THR A 382 -9.97 4.72 -12.75
C THR A 382 -8.58 4.91 -12.09
N ASP A 383 -7.71 3.91 -12.21
CA ASP A 383 -6.30 3.87 -11.76
C ASP A 383 -6.06 4.31 -10.29
N TYR A 384 -6.46 3.46 -9.34
CA TYR A 384 -6.33 3.74 -7.91
C TYR A 384 -4.91 3.55 -7.35
N GLY A 385 -3.91 3.25 -8.17
CA GLY A 385 -2.51 3.15 -7.73
C GLY A 385 -2.04 4.40 -6.98
N MET A 386 -2.41 5.59 -7.45
CA MET A 386 -2.05 6.83 -6.77
C MET A 386 -2.91 7.17 -5.56
N CYS A 387 -3.84 6.32 -5.12
CA CYS A 387 -4.62 6.59 -3.91
C CYS A 387 -3.78 6.62 -2.62
N LYS A 388 -4.33 7.17 -1.54
CA LYS A 388 -3.75 7.09 -0.18
C LYS A 388 -4.86 6.97 0.85
N VAL A 389 -4.91 5.82 1.54
CA VAL A 389 -5.76 5.62 2.71
C VAL A 389 -5.17 6.38 3.90
N LEU A 390 -5.95 7.27 4.50
CA LEU A 390 -5.61 7.93 5.75
C LEU A 390 -6.07 7.06 6.92
N LEU A 391 -5.10 6.49 7.65
CA LEU A 391 -5.33 5.60 8.81
C LEU A 391 -5.98 6.29 10.04
N SER A 392 -6.36 7.56 9.89
CA SER A 392 -7.28 8.34 10.73
C SER A 392 -7.75 9.52 9.88
N ALA A 393 -8.97 10.01 10.08
CA ALA A 393 -9.58 11.10 9.30
C ALA A 393 -8.98 12.49 9.63
N GLY A 394 -7.67 12.64 9.47
CA GLY A 394 -6.93 13.79 9.98
C GLY A 394 -5.74 14.21 9.11
N ARG A 395 -5.74 15.51 8.78
CA ARG A 395 -4.59 16.34 8.36
C ARG A 395 -4.14 16.24 6.88
N HIS A 396 -5.10 16.58 6.00
CA HIS A 396 -5.14 17.80 5.16
C HIS A 396 -3.92 18.27 4.38
N TYR A 397 -4.09 18.62 3.08
CA TYR A 397 -3.11 18.94 2.00
C TYR A 397 -2.98 17.75 1.01
N ILE A 398 -2.15 17.58 -0.02
CA ILE A 398 -1.01 18.26 -0.63
C ILE A 398 -1.43 18.74 -2.04
N ALA A 399 -2.07 19.91 -2.09
CA ALA A 399 -2.20 20.75 -3.27
C ALA A 399 -0.93 21.64 -3.35
N PRO A 400 -0.86 22.92 -3.81
CA PRO A 400 0.40 23.68 -4.00
C PRO A 400 1.53 23.50 -2.95
N GLU A 401 1.17 23.27 -1.69
CA GLU A 401 2.03 22.80 -0.61
C GLU A 401 2.78 21.45 -0.81
N ILE A 402 2.59 20.70 -1.93
CA ILE A 402 3.50 19.60 -2.36
C ILE A 402 4.91 20.13 -2.46
N LEU A 403 4.96 21.33 -3.05
CA LEU A 403 6.13 22.07 -3.44
C LEU A 403 6.70 22.87 -2.24
N ARG A 404 6.08 22.74 -1.05
CA ARG A 404 6.49 23.33 0.23
C ARG A 404 6.84 22.28 1.30
N GLY A 405 6.25 21.08 1.23
CA GLY A 405 6.60 19.93 2.08
C GLY A 405 5.82 19.81 3.39
N GLU A 406 4.52 20.13 3.41
CA GLU A 406 3.66 20.08 4.61
C GLU A 406 2.85 18.74 4.70
N ASP A 407 2.45 18.31 5.93
CA ASP A 407 1.65 17.09 6.20
C ASP A 407 0.33 17.05 5.39
N TYR A 408 -0.26 15.87 5.03
CA TYR A 408 -1.27 15.84 3.93
C TYR A 408 -2.48 14.86 3.88
N GLY A 409 -3.65 15.36 3.38
CA GLY A 409 -5.00 14.75 3.19
C GLY A 409 -6.07 15.55 2.33
N PHE A 410 -6.95 14.88 1.58
CA PHE A 410 -8.15 15.35 0.81
C PHE A 410 -8.12 16.59 -0.11
N SER A 411 -7.62 17.75 0.32
CA SER A 411 -7.80 19.05 -0.37
C SER A 411 -7.13 19.16 -1.75
N VAL A 412 -6.40 18.11 -2.16
CA VAL A 412 -5.75 17.93 -3.47
C VAL A 412 -6.77 17.65 -4.54
N ASP A 413 -7.76 16.80 -4.25
CA ASP A 413 -8.68 16.29 -5.27
C ASP A 413 -9.63 17.42 -5.69
N TRP A 414 -9.99 18.30 -4.76
CA TRP A 414 -10.73 19.54 -5.03
C TRP A 414 -9.90 20.57 -5.82
N TRP A 415 -8.59 20.66 -5.61
CA TRP A 415 -7.72 21.50 -6.46
C TRP A 415 -7.59 20.93 -7.88
N ALA A 416 -7.36 19.62 -8.00
CA ALA A 416 -7.26 18.90 -9.26
C ALA A 416 -8.57 18.95 -10.06
N LEU A 417 -9.71 18.83 -9.39
CA LEU A 417 -11.02 19.08 -10.00
C LEU A 417 -11.13 20.52 -10.52
N GLY A 418 -10.61 21.51 -9.78
CA GLY A 418 -10.51 22.89 -10.26
C GLY A 418 -9.70 23.04 -11.55
N VAL A 419 -8.60 22.27 -11.69
CA VAL A 419 -7.77 22.23 -12.91
C VAL A 419 -8.53 21.58 -14.06
N LEU A 420 -9.09 20.38 -13.83
CA LEU A 420 -9.85 19.61 -14.81
C LEU A 420 -11.10 20.38 -15.29
N MET A 421 -11.80 21.07 -14.38
CA MET A 421 -12.90 21.99 -14.72
C MET A 421 -12.44 23.19 -15.54
N PHE A 422 -11.25 23.74 -15.27
CA PHE A 422 -10.69 24.81 -16.11
C PHE A 422 -10.37 24.26 -17.50
N GLU A 423 -9.75 23.09 -17.61
CA GLU A 423 -9.39 22.45 -18.87
C GLU A 423 -10.62 22.15 -19.72
N MET A 424 -11.66 21.53 -19.15
CA MET A 424 -12.96 21.34 -19.81
C MET A 424 -13.55 22.66 -20.33
N MET A 425 -13.60 23.70 -19.50
CA MET A 425 -14.27 24.97 -19.84
C MET A 425 -13.40 25.95 -20.65
N ALA A 426 -12.09 25.80 -20.69
CA ALA A 426 -11.16 26.70 -21.39
C ALA A 426 -10.51 26.07 -22.64
N GLY A 427 -10.47 24.74 -22.71
CA GLY A 427 -9.82 23.98 -23.78
C GLY A 427 -8.29 23.91 -23.69
N ARG A 428 -7.72 24.21 -22.52
CA ARG A 428 -6.29 24.30 -22.25
C ARG A 428 -6.01 24.36 -20.74
N SER A 429 -4.78 24.15 -20.28
CA SER A 429 -4.44 24.14 -18.86
C SER A 429 -4.47 25.55 -18.24
N PRO A 430 -4.86 25.72 -16.96
CA PRO A 430 -4.71 26.99 -16.24
C PRO A 430 -3.26 27.44 -16.07
N PHE A 431 -2.28 26.56 -16.31
CA PHE A 431 -0.85 26.81 -16.13
C PHE A 431 -0.04 26.85 -17.45
N ASP A 432 -0.69 26.81 -18.62
CA ASP A 432 0.01 26.75 -19.92
C ASP A 432 1.01 27.91 -20.12
N ILE A 433 2.30 27.56 -20.13
CA ILE A 433 3.41 28.46 -20.39
C ILE A 433 3.69 28.47 -21.89
N ILE A 434 2.85 29.17 -22.65
CA ILE A 434 3.12 29.42 -24.08
C ILE A 434 4.24 30.46 -24.16
N THR A 435 5.48 30.01 -24.28
CA THR A 435 6.66 30.87 -24.50
C THR A 435 7.68 30.19 -25.41
N ASP A 436 8.33 30.97 -26.28
CA ASP A 436 9.37 30.47 -27.20
C ASP A 436 10.74 30.23 -26.52
N ASN A 437 10.82 30.33 -25.18
CA ASN A 437 12.08 30.22 -24.44
C ASN A 437 12.23 28.85 -23.76
N PRO A 438 13.20 27.99 -24.17
CA PRO A 438 13.31 26.61 -23.67
C PRO A 438 13.41 26.48 -22.15
N ASP A 439 14.11 27.40 -21.47
CA ASP A 439 14.32 27.37 -20.02
C ASP A 439 13.01 27.45 -19.22
N MET A 440 11.95 27.99 -19.81
CA MET A 440 10.62 28.16 -19.21
C MET A 440 9.74 26.91 -19.34
N ASN A 441 10.19 25.88 -20.06
CA ASN A 441 9.50 24.60 -20.23
C ASN A 441 10.02 23.54 -19.24
N THR A 442 10.48 23.97 -18.06
CA THR A 442 11.03 23.14 -16.98
C THR A 442 9.97 22.84 -15.91
N GLU A 443 10.06 21.69 -15.24
CA GLU A 443 9.14 21.31 -14.16
C GLU A 443 9.21 22.31 -13.01
N GLU A 444 10.42 22.76 -12.65
CA GLU A 444 10.65 23.78 -11.63
C GLU A 444 9.94 25.10 -11.94
N TYR A 445 9.91 25.52 -13.21
CA TYR A 445 9.18 26.72 -13.60
C TYR A 445 7.66 26.51 -13.57
N LEU A 446 7.16 25.33 -14.01
CA LEU A 446 5.75 24.97 -13.86
C LEU A 446 5.31 24.99 -12.38
N PHE A 447 6.13 24.44 -11.48
CA PHE A 447 5.91 24.50 -10.04
C PHE A 447 5.90 25.94 -9.51
N GLN A 448 6.81 26.81 -9.97
CA GLN A 448 6.78 28.24 -9.64
C GLN A 448 5.48 28.92 -10.15
N VAL A 449 5.03 28.59 -11.38
CA VAL A 449 3.76 29.10 -11.93
C VAL A 449 2.56 28.68 -11.10
N ILE A 450 2.50 27.42 -10.69
CA ILE A 450 1.46 26.87 -9.81
C ILE A 450 1.45 27.58 -8.45
N LEU A 451 2.63 27.80 -7.85
CA LEU A 451 2.82 28.43 -6.54
C LEU A 451 2.52 29.93 -6.51
N GLU A 452 2.98 30.68 -7.51
CA GLU A 452 3.06 32.14 -7.43
C GLU A 452 2.08 32.87 -8.35
N LYS A 453 1.87 32.40 -9.59
CA LYS A 453 1.10 33.18 -10.57
C LYS A 453 -0.41 33.14 -10.28
N PRO A 454 -1.13 34.27 -10.38
CA PRO A 454 -2.59 34.30 -10.27
C PRO A 454 -3.24 33.75 -11.54
N ILE A 455 -4.14 32.78 -11.38
CA ILE A 455 -4.80 32.08 -12.49
C ILE A 455 -5.80 33.02 -13.18
N ARG A 456 -5.69 33.15 -14.51
CA ARG A 456 -6.47 34.10 -15.32
C ARG A 456 -7.66 33.41 -15.97
N ILE A 457 -8.82 33.48 -15.32
CA ILE A 457 -10.08 32.94 -15.86
C ILE A 457 -10.43 33.64 -17.20
N PRO A 458 -10.74 32.90 -18.29
CA PRO A 458 -11.14 33.49 -19.57
C PRO A 458 -12.42 34.33 -19.47
N ARG A 459 -12.44 35.51 -20.11
CA ARG A 459 -13.62 36.41 -20.16
C ARG A 459 -14.86 35.82 -20.86
N SER A 460 -14.70 34.69 -21.55
CA SER A 460 -15.80 33.95 -22.19
C SER A 460 -16.59 33.06 -21.23
N LEU A 461 -16.17 32.93 -19.96
CA LEU A 461 -16.85 32.12 -18.95
C LEU A 461 -17.82 32.98 -18.13
N SER A 462 -18.92 32.37 -17.72
CA SER A 462 -19.94 32.99 -16.89
C SER A 462 -19.38 33.36 -15.51
N VAL A 463 -20.05 34.29 -14.83
CA VAL A 463 -19.71 34.67 -13.45
C VAL A 463 -19.78 33.45 -12.50
N LYS A 464 -20.65 32.47 -12.79
CA LYS A 464 -20.77 31.23 -12.02
C LYS A 464 -19.56 30.31 -12.22
N ALA A 465 -19.15 30.09 -13.47
CA ALA A 465 -17.95 29.31 -13.79
C ALA A 465 -16.69 30.00 -13.24
N ALA A 466 -16.58 31.32 -13.38
CA ALA A 466 -15.49 32.09 -12.81
C ALA A 466 -15.48 32.07 -11.27
N SER A 467 -16.62 31.89 -10.61
CA SER A 467 -16.73 31.70 -9.16
C SER A 467 -16.27 30.31 -8.72
N VAL A 468 -16.77 29.24 -9.35
CA VAL A 468 -16.42 27.85 -8.95
C VAL A 468 -14.94 27.56 -9.17
N LEU A 469 -14.39 28.02 -10.31
CA LEU A 469 -12.97 27.87 -10.61
C LEU A 469 -12.08 28.60 -9.60
N LYS A 470 -12.46 29.80 -9.15
CA LYS A 470 -11.72 30.52 -8.09
C LYS A 470 -11.82 29.83 -6.73
N GLY A 471 -12.96 29.19 -6.44
CA GLY A 471 -13.17 28.43 -5.20
C GLY A 471 -12.27 27.20 -5.12
N PHE A 472 -12.26 26.37 -6.18
CA PHE A 472 -11.42 25.17 -6.23
C PHE A 472 -9.92 25.48 -6.43
N LEU A 473 -9.59 26.48 -7.26
CA LEU A 473 -8.20 26.91 -7.51
C LEU A 473 -7.70 27.96 -6.50
N ASN A 474 -8.25 27.97 -5.28
CA ASN A 474 -7.69 28.76 -4.19
C ASN A 474 -6.36 28.15 -3.71
N LYS A 475 -5.33 28.98 -3.58
CA LYS A 475 -3.97 28.58 -3.19
C LYS A 475 -3.85 28.27 -1.70
N ASP A 476 -4.72 28.82 -0.84
CA ASP A 476 -4.87 28.37 0.54
C ASP A 476 -5.87 27.19 0.58
N PRO A 477 -5.47 26.00 1.07
CA PRO A 477 -6.37 24.85 1.19
C PRO A 477 -7.52 25.04 2.18
N LYS A 478 -7.45 25.96 3.14
CA LYS A 478 -8.52 26.22 4.13
C LYS A 478 -9.65 27.05 3.53
N GLU A 479 -9.30 27.98 2.66
CA GLU A 479 -10.21 28.85 1.93
C GLU A 479 -10.64 28.25 0.57
N ARG A 480 -10.35 26.97 0.34
CA ARG A 480 -10.67 26.24 -0.89
C ARG A 480 -12.06 25.59 -0.80
N LEU A 481 -12.84 25.72 -1.87
CA LEU A 481 -14.14 25.04 -2.00
C LEU A 481 -13.96 23.52 -1.84
N GLY A 482 -14.86 22.87 -1.08
CA GLY A 482 -14.73 21.45 -0.73
C GLY A 482 -13.91 21.15 0.52
N CYS A 483 -13.15 22.11 1.06
CA CYS A 483 -12.13 21.83 2.09
C CYS A 483 -12.50 22.25 3.53
N GLN A 484 -13.69 22.83 3.73
CA GLN A 484 -14.22 23.13 5.07
C GLN A 484 -14.60 21.84 5.82
N VAL A 485 -14.19 21.73 7.08
CA VAL A 485 -14.23 20.46 7.86
C VAL A 485 -15.67 19.99 8.10
N GLU A 486 -16.62 20.90 8.34
CA GLU A 486 -18.01 20.56 8.66
C GLU A 486 -18.96 20.68 7.45
N THR A 487 -18.59 21.47 6.43
CA THR A 487 -19.49 21.87 5.33
C THR A 487 -18.98 21.58 3.93
N GLY A 488 -17.74 21.11 3.74
CA GLY A 488 -17.04 21.14 2.44
C GLY A 488 -17.84 20.62 1.24
N PHE A 489 -18.45 19.44 1.34
CA PHE A 489 -19.27 18.90 0.24
C PHE A 489 -20.62 19.61 0.10
N THR A 490 -21.21 20.09 1.19
CA THR A 490 -22.42 20.94 1.18
C THR A 490 -22.16 22.30 0.51
N ASP A 491 -20.97 22.87 0.69
CA ASP A 491 -20.54 24.10 0.03
C ASP A 491 -20.39 23.90 -1.49
N ILE A 492 -19.91 22.74 -1.92
CA ILE A 492 -19.92 22.32 -3.34
C ILE A 492 -21.36 22.19 -3.84
N LYS A 493 -22.20 21.40 -3.16
CA LYS A 493 -23.60 21.12 -3.59
C LYS A 493 -24.45 22.39 -3.70
N SER A 494 -24.21 23.37 -2.83
CA SER A 494 -24.92 24.66 -2.81
C SER A 494 -24.32 25.75 -3.70
N HIS A 495 -23.10 25.58 -4.24
CA HIS A 495 -22.45 26.60 -5.04
C HIS A 495 -23.25 26.95 -6.31
N THR A 496 -23.35 28.26 -6.63
CA THR A 496 -24.23 28.80 -7.68
C THR A 496 -24.03 28.22 -9.10
N PHE A 497 -22.87 27.61 -9.37
CA PHE A 497 -22.56 26.89 -10.59
C PHE A 497 -23.30 25.54 -10.71
N PHE A 498 -23.47 24.81 -9.60
CA PHE A 498 -24.13 23.51 -9.55
C PHE A 498 -25.63 23.59 -9.26
N ARG A 499 -26.22 24.79 -9.13
CA ARG A 499 -27.64 25.02 -8.79
C ARG A 499 -28.68 24.28 -9.66
N THR A 500 -28.31 23.81 -10.84
CA THR A 500 -29.21 23.04 -11.74
C THR A 500 -29.07 21.52 -11.60
N ILE A 501 -28.18 21.03 -10.72
CA ILE A 501 -27.97 19.60 -10.48
C ILE A 501 -28.92 19.14 -9.37
N ASP A 502 -29.77 18.17 -9.70
CA ASP A 502 -30.38 17.31 -8.69
C ASP A 502 -29.35 16.23 -8.32
N TRP A 503 -28.77 16.35 -7.13
CA TRP A 503 -27.71 15.47 -6.68
C TRP A 503 -28.20 14.06 -6.35
N GLU A 504 -29.47 13.89 -5.96
CA GLU A 504 -30.04 12.57 -5.61
C GLU A 504 -30.40 11.79 -6.88
N GLN A 505 -30.93 12.45 -7.90
CA GLN A 505 -31.13 11.85 -9.23
C GLN A 505 -29.80 11.56 -9.92
N LEU A 506 -28.80 12.45 -9.80
CA LEU A 506 -27.48 12.23 -10.39
C LEU A 506 -26.78 11.00 -9.78
N GLU A 507 -26.76 10.90 -8.45
CA GLU A 507 -26.17 9.76 -7.72
C GLU A 507 -26.81 8.40 -8.07
N LYS A 508 -28.06 8.41 -8.57
CA LYS A 508 -28.78 7.22 -9.06
C LYS A 508 -28.70 7.01 -10.58
N LYS A 509 -27.85 7.76 -11.30
CA LYS A 509 -27.77 7.82 -12.77
C LYS A 509 -29.12 8.09 -13.47
N GLN A 510 -29.99 8.89 -12.85
CA GLN A 510 -31.30 9.27 -13.41
C GLN A 510 -31.26 10.56 -14.24
N VAL A 511 -30.16 11.33 -14.17
CA VAL A 511 -29.94 12.52 -15.01
C VAL A 511 -29.22 12.11 -16.29
N THR A 512 -29.85 12.35 -17.45
CA THR A 512 -29.31 11.96 -18.76
C THR A 512 -27.95 12.66 -19.07
N PRO A 513 -26.91 11.92 -19.48
CA PRO A 513 -25.64 12.51 -19.89
C PRO A 513 -25.75 13.51 -21.06
N PRO A 514 -24.90 14.56 -21.08
CA PRO A 514 -24.91 15.61 -22.10
C PRO A 514 -24.22 15.18 -23.41
N PHE A 515 -23.54 14.04 -23.40
CA PHE A 515 -22.95 13.39 -24.56
C PHE A 515 -22.97 11.88 -24.33
N LYS A 516 -23.53 11.13 -25.28
CA LYS A 516 -23.46 9.66 -25.31
C LYS A 516 -22.35 9.24 -26.29
N PRO A 517 -21.37 8.44 -25.87
CA PRO A 517 -20.34 7.91 -26.76
C PRO A 517 -20.93 7.11 -27.92
N GLN A 518 -20.20 7.07 -29.04
CA GLN A 518 -20.53 6.20 -30.17
C GLN A 518 -19.77 4.89 -30.01
N ILE A 519 -20.49 3.78 -30.12
CA ILE A 519 -19.97 2.42 -30.07
C ILE A 519 -20.56 1.70 -31.27
N THR A 520 -19.71 1.21 -32.17
CA THR A 520 -20.09 0.67 -33.48
C THR A 520 -19.63 -0.77 -33.72
N ASP A 521 -18.70 -1.30 -32.92
CA ASP A 521 -18.40 -2.73 -32.81
C ASP A 521 -18.81 -3.29 -31.43
N ASP A 522 -18.67 -4.60 -31.25
CA ASP A 522 -19.08 -5.33 -30.03
C ASP A 522 -18.32 -4.92 -28.75
N TYR A 523 -17.30 -4.05 -28.87
CA TYR A 523 -16.40 -3.68 -27.79
C TYR A 523 -16.30 -2.16 -27.57
N GLY A 524 -16.47 -1.32 -28.60
CA GLY A 524 -16.25 0.13 -28.53
C GLY A 524 -14.78 0.54 -28.74
N LEU A 525 -14.01 -0.23 -29.52
CA LEU A 525 -12.57 -0.02 -29.67
C LEU A 525 -12.17 1.27 -30.39
N GLU A 526 -13.10 1.95 -31.08
CA GLU A 526 -12.87 3.25 -31.72
C GLU A 526 -12.70 4.42 -30.73
N ASN A 527 -13.05 4.21 -29.45
CA ASN A 527 -12.89 5.20 -28.39
C ASN A 527 -11.54 5.08 -27.64
N PHE A 528 -10.67 4.16 -28.06
CA PHE A 528 -9.33 3.95 -27.52
C PHE A 528 -8.26 4.36 -28.53
N ASP A 529 -7.11 4.81 -28.05
CA ASP A 529 -6.03 5.23 -28.95
C ASP A 529 -5.50 4.05 -29.78
N THR A 530 -5.50 4.25 -31.09
CA THR A 530 -4.89 3.38 -32.10
C THR A 530 -3.44 2.98 -31.82
N GLN A 531 -2.67 3.76 -31.07
CA GLN A 531 -1.32 3.35 -30.66
C GLN A 531 -1.34 2.08 -29.79
N PHE A 532 -2.40 1.88 -29.00
CA PHE A 532 -2.59 0.69 -28.15
C PHE A 532 -3.35 -0.40 -28.88
N THR A 533 -4.45 -0.09 -29.60
CA THR A 533 -5.27 -1.14 -30.23
C THR A 533 -4.60 -1.83 -31.42
N ASN A 534 -3.52 -1.25 -31.95
CA ASN A 534 -2.60 -1.88 -32.91
C ASN A 534 -1.42 -2.65 -32.26
N GLU A 535 -1.22 -2.61 -30.94
CA GLU A 535 -0.22 -3.48 -30.29
C GLU A 535 -0.59 -4.97 -30.46
N PRO A 536 0.41 -5.87 -30.60
CA PRO A 536 0.16 -7.30 -30.56
C PRO A 536 -0.45 -7.70 -29.21
N VAL A 537 -1.50 -8.53 -29.27
CA VAL A 537 -2.29 -8.98 -28.12
C VAL A 537 -1.55 -10.10 -27.38
N GLN A 538 -0.41 -9.74 -26.80
CA GLN A 538 0.47 -10.61 -26.04
C GLN A 538 1.06 -9.88 -24.83
N LEU A 539 1.36 -10.66 -23.79
CA LEU A 539 2.26 -10.23 -22.72
C LEU A 539 3.70 -10.31 -23.23
N THR A 540 4.58 -9.42 -22.78
CA THR A 540 6.02 -9.55 -23.05
C THR A 540 6.50 -10.90 -22.49
N PRO A 541 7.33 -11.69 -23.20
CA PRO A 541 7.98 -12.86 -22.62
C PRO A 541 8.76 -12.49 -21.35
N ASP A 542 8.81 -13.43 -20.41
CA ASP A 542 9.41 -13.20 -19.09
C ASP A 542 10.87 -13.68 -19.04
N ASP A 543 11.72 -12.91 -18.34
CA ASP A 543 13.13 -13.24 -18.11
C ASP A 543 13.24 -14.16 -16.88
N GLN A 544 13.79 -15.36 -17.10
CA GLN A 544 13.97 -16.38 -16.06
C GLN A 544 14.98 -15.99 -14.98
N ASP A 545 16.00 -15.20 -15.30
CA ASP A 545 16.98 -14.71 -14.32
C ASP A 545 16.48 -13.49 -13.56
N VAL A 546 15.45 -12.80 -14.05
CA VAL A 546 14.65 -11.85 -13.26
C VAL A 546 13.69 -12.58 -12.32
N ILE A 547 12.93 -13.58 -12.81
CA ILE A 547 11.98 -14.36 -11.99
C ILE A 547 12.67 -14.94 -10.73
N LYS A 548 13.88 -15.52 -10.89
CA LYS A 548 14.69 -16.08 -9.80
C LYS A 548 15.12 -15.05 -8.72
N ARG A 549 14.98 -13.74 -8.97
CA ARG A 549 15.34 -12.65 -8.03
C ARG A 549 14.14 -12.12 -7.24
N ILE A 550 12.92 -12.30 -7.77
CA ILE A 550 11.67 -11.83 -7.17
C ILE A 550 11.38 -12.66 -5.90
N ASP A 551 11.12 -11.99 -4.77
CA ASP A 551 10.80 -12.64 -3.51
C ASP A 551 9.29 -12.92 -3.47
N GLN A 552 8.85 -14.08 -3.98
CA GLN A 552 7.43 -14.40 -4.15
C GLN A 552 6.60 -14.30 -2.85
N SER A 553 7.24 -14.41 -1.68
CA SER A 553 6.59 -14.25 -0.37
C SER A 553 6.06 -12.84 -0.10
N GLU A 554 6.51 -11.84 -0.86
CA GLU A 554 6.04 -10.45 -0.76
C GLU A 554 4.68 -10.23 -1.47
N PHE A 555 4.16 -11.25 -2.17
CA PHE A 555 2.88 -11.24 -2.89
C PHE A 555 1.86 -12.31 -2.41
N GLU A 556 2.13 -13.01 -1.30
CA GLU A 556 1.19 -13.99 -0.72
C GLU A 556 -0.13 -13.29 -0.29
N GLY A 557 -1.27 -13.76 -0.81
CA GLY A 557 -2.59 -13.17 -0.52
C GLY A 557 -2.99 -12.01 -1.43
N PHE A 558 -2.29 -11.83 -2.55
CA PHE A 558 -2.73 -10.92 -3.61
C PHE A 558 -4.07 -11.36 -4.23
N GLU A 559 -4.33 -12.67 -4.26
CA GLU A 559 -5.55 -13.31 -4.75
C GLU A 559 -6.84 -12.67 -4.18
N TYR A 560 -7.84 -12.49 -5.05
CA TYR A 560 -9.15 -11.95 -4.70
C TYR A 560 -10.18 -12.30 -5.77
N ILE A 561 -11.43 -12.55 -5.37
CA ILE A 561 -12.59 -12.54 -6.25
C ILE A 561 -13.68 -11.76 -5.52
N ASN A 562 -14.40 -10.88 -6.21
CA ASN A 562 -15.41 -10.03 -5.61
C ASN A 562 -16.68 -10.84 -5.28
N PRO A 563 -17.06 -11.01 -3.99
CA PRO A 563 -18.22 -11.82 -3.62
C PRO A 563 -19.55 -11.24 -4.09
N LEU A 564 -19.61 -9.92 -4.34
CA LEU A 564 -20.82 -9.28 -4.86
C LEU A 564 -21.07 -9.67 -6.33
N LEU A 565 -20.01 -9.71 -7.14
CA LEU A 565 -20.09 -10.05 -8.57
C LEU A 565 -20.29 -11.56 -8.78
N LEU A 566 -19.62 -12.42 -7.98
CA LEU A 566 -19.86 -13.86 -7.97
C LEU A 566 -21.36 -14.20 -7.83
N SER A 567 -22.07 -13.58 -6.87
CA SER A 567 -23.51 -13.84 -6.68
C SER A 567 -24.39 -13.40 -7.86
N THR A 568 -23.89 -12.54 -8.75
CA THR A 568 -24.56 -12.10 -9.97
C THR A 568 -24.26 -13.02 -11.16
N GLU A 569 -23.08 -13.65 -11.19
CA GLU A 569 -22.68 -14.62 -12.24
C GLU A 569 -23.12 -16.06 -11.94
N GLU A 570 -23.49 -16.39 -10.70
CA GLU A 570 -24.02 -17.71 -10.30
C GLU A 570 -25.56 -17.75 -10.18
N SER A 571 -26.25 -16.66 -10.54
CA SER A 571 -27.72 -16.56 -10.52
C SER A 571 -28.38 -16.48 -11.91
N VAL A 572 -27.65 -16.92 -12.96
CA VAL A 572 -28.08 -16.97 -14.37
C VAL A 572 -28.12 -18.41 -14.88
#